data_AF-A0A5N9CFY8-F1
#
_entry.id   AF-A0A5N9CFY8-F1
#
_cell.length_a   1.000
_cell.length_b   1.000
_cell.length_c   1.000
_cell.angle_alpha   90.00
_cell.angle_beta   90.00
_cell.angle_gamma   90.00
#
_symmetry.space_group_name_H-M   'P 1'
#
loop_
_entity.id
_entity.type
_entity.pdbx_description
1 polymer ?
#
loop_
_entity_poly.entity_id
_entity_poly.type
_entity_poly.pdbx_seq_one_letter_code
_entity_poly.pdbx_strand_id
1 'polypeptide(L)'
;MLNNNKSTIALVKILKLEKKLGFTDTAVIGGIDSFLNLNMKDLNFVPNISQVKYTHLGFSERKIWVDQILELISKKSNKNPISINSPANKLKGFPKGKFFEKISKTFLINTIEDLIYNFPDRHDDFSDLQNVNDLQIGMIQTVKVRVLNISIQG
;
A
#
# COMPACT_ATOMS: atom_id res chain seq x y z
N MET A 1 -1.34 -11.79 11.21
CA MET A 1 -0.76 -11.82 9.85
C MET A 1 -1.80 -11.29 8.88
N LEU A 2 -1.59 -10.09 8.32
CA LEU A 2 -2.45 -9.56 7.26
C LEU A 2 -2.10 -10.32 5.98
N ASN A 3 -2.96 -11.22 5.51
CA ASN A 3 -2.89 -11.68 4.12
C ASN A 3 -3.36 -10.51 3.23
N ASN A 4 -2.48 -9.53 3.02
CA ASN A 4 -2.45 -8.71 1.82
C ASN A 4 -2.00 -9.60 0.65
N ASN A 5 -2.68 -10.74 0.47
CA ASN A 5 -2.35 -11.70 -0.58
C ASN A 5 -2.72 -11.06 -1.90
N LYS A 6 -1.81 -11.21 -2.86
CA LYS A 6 -1.98 -10.79 -4.26
C LYS A 6 -3.36 -11.19 -4.80
N SER A 7 -3.83 -12.37 -4.40
CA SER A 7 -5.14 -12.96 -4.72
C SER A 7 -6.33 -12.12 -4.21
N THR A 8 -6.28 -11.60 -2.99
CA THR A 8 -7.34 -10.72 -2.43
C THR A 8 -7.40 -9.38 -3.16
N ILE A 9 -6.24 -8.79 -3.46
CA ILE A 9 -6.15 -7.54 -4.21
C ILE A 9 -6.67 -7.74 -5.64
N ALA A 10 -6.30 -8.86 -6.27
CA ALA A 10 -6.81 -9.24 -7.58
C ALA A 10 -8.34 -9.43 -7.53
N LEU A 11 -8.88 -10.15 -6.55
CA LEU A 11 -10.33 -10.33 -6.39
C LEU A 11 -11.05 -8.98 -6.29
N VAL A 12 -10.58 -8.05 -5.46
CA VAL A 12 -11.19 -6.71 -5.35
C VAL A 12 -11.21 -5.99 -6.70
N LYS A 13 -10.13 -6.08 -7.50
CA LYS A 13 -10.07 -5.48 -8.82
C LYS A 13 -11.08 -6.12 -9.79
N ILE A 14 -11.16 -7.45 -9.77
CA ILE A 14 -12.08 -8.24 -10.57
C ILE A 14 -13.52 -7.83 -10.28
N LEU A 15 -13.91 -7.81 -9.00
CA LEU A 15 -15.27 -7.45 -8.58
C LEU A 15 -15.63 -6.00 -8.91
N LYS A 16 -14.66 -5.08 -8.84
CA LYS A 16 -14.85 -3.68 -9.28
C LYS A 16 -15.04 -3.57 -10.79
N LEU A 17 -14.29 -4.37 -11.57
CA LEU A 17 -14.45 -4.43 -13.03
C LEU A 17 -15.81 -5.01 -13.40
N GLU A 18 -16.20 -6.09 -12.74
CA GLU A 18 -17.50 -6.75 -12.89
C GLU A 18 -18.67 -5.79 -12.64
N LYS A 19 -18.59 -4.97 -11.59
CA LYS A 19 -19.57 -3.91 -11.32
C LYS A 19 -19.65 -2.86 -12.43
N LYS A 20 -18.53 -2.53 -13.08
CA LYS A 20 -18.50 -1.61 -14.23
C LYS A 20 -19.08 -2.23 -15.50
N LEU A 21 -18.89 -3.54 -15.68
CA LEU A 21 -19.41 -4.29 -16.83
C LEU A 21 -20.88 -4.66 -16.68
N GLY A 22 -21.50 -4.40 -15.53
CA GLY A 22 -22.91 -4.72 -15.29
C GLY A 22 -23.14 -6.18 -14.90
N PHE A 23 -22.20 -6.81 -14.20
CA PHE A 23 -22.33 -8.16 -13.63
C PHE A 23 -22.48 -9.28 -14.68
N THR A 24 -21.71 -9.19 -15.77
CA THR A 24 -21.78 -10.06 -16.95
C THR A 24 -20.97 -11.36 -16.85
N ASP A 25 -20.22 -11.60 -15.78
CA ASP A 25 -19.26 -12.70 -15.58
C ASP A 25 -18.14 -12.75 -16.65
N THR A 26 -17.74 -11.58 -17.14
CA THR A 26 -16.69 -11.44 -18.17
C THR A 26 -15.45 -10.71 -17.67
N ALA A 27 -15.38 -10.35 -16.39
CA ALA A 27 -14.27 -9.60 -15.83
C ALA A 27 -12.92 -10.35 -15.83
N VAL A 28 -12.92 -11.69 -15.98
CA VAL A 28 -11.71 -12.54 -15.94
C VAL A 28 -11.79 -13.67 -16.94
N ILE A 29 -10.64 -13.99 -17.55
CA ILE A 29 -10.47 -15.15 -18.41
C ILE A 29 -10.70 -16.43 -17.59
N GLY A 30 -11.77 -17.17 -17.91
CA GLY A 30 -12.17 -18.38 -17.19
C GLY A 30 -13.24 -18.17 -16.10
N GLY A 31 -13.77 -16.94 -15.95
CA GLY A 31 -14.87 -16.63 -15.04
C GLY A 31 -14.45 -16.47 -13.58
N ILE A 32 -15.35 -15.88 -12.78
CA ILE A 32 -15.09 -15.61 -11.36
C ILE A 32 -14.97 -16.91 -10.56
N ASP A 33 -15.79 -17.92 -10.88
CA ASP A 33 -15.79 -19.22 -10.18
C ASP A 33 -14.45 -19.96 -10.28
N SER A 34 -13.83 -19.95 -11.47
CA SER A 34 -12.52 -20.59 -11.68
C SER A 34 -11.43 -19.89 -10.88
N PHE A 35 -11.44 -18.55 -10.88
CA PHE A 35 -10.51 -17.75 -10.09
C PHE A 35 -10.65 -18.04 -8.59
N LEU A 36 -11.87 -18.16 -8.07
CA LEU A 36 -12.14 -18.47 -6.67
C LEU A 36 -11.61 -19.86 -6.29
N ASN A 37 -11.88 -20.87 -7.12
CA ASN A 37 -11.40 -22.24 -6.88
C ASN A 37 -9.87 -22.33 -6.83
N LEU A 38 -9.18 -21.68 -7.78
CA LEU A 38 -7.71 -21.65 -7.82
C LEU A 38 -7.08 -20.97 -6.60
N ASN A 39 -7.76 -19.98 -6.04
CA ASN A 39 -7.28 -19.16 -4.93
C ASN A 39 -7.98 -19.49 -3.59
N MET A 40 -8.69 -20.61 -3.51
CA MET A 40 -9.50 -20.99 -2.32
C MET A 40 -8.70 -20.85 -1.03
N LYS A 41 -7.49 -21.41 -0.96
CA LYS A 41 -6.60 -21.37 0.22
C LYS A 41 -6.37 -19.94 0.76
N ASP A 42 -6.29 -18.95 -0.12
CA ASP A 42 -6.09 -17.54 0.24
C ASP A 42 -7.40 -16.84 0.62
N LEU A 43 -8.52 -17.32 0.08
CA LEU A 43 -9.86 -16.74 0.17
C LEU A 43 -10.77 -17.44 1.18
N ASN A 44 -10.25 -18.43 1.92
CA ASN A 44 -10.94 -19.20 2.99
C ASN A 44 -11.70 -18.35 4.03
N PHE A 45 -11.43 -17.05 4.11
CA PHE A 45 -12.03 -16.14 5.07
C PHE A 45 -13.35 -15.54 4.62
N VAL A 46 -13.73 -15.67 3.35
CA VAL A 46 -14.98 -15.14 2.86
C VAL A 46 -16.01 -16.27 2.98
N PRO A 47 -16.92 -16.21 3.98
CA PRO A 47 -17.93 -17.24 4.14
C PRO A 47 -18.81 -17.29 2.89
N ASN A 48 -19.27 -18.50 2.53
CA ASN A 48 -20.19 -18.80 1.42
C ASN A 48 -19.63 -18.71 -0.02
N ILE A 49 -18.37 -18.35 -0.23
CA ILE A 49 -17.75 -18.37 -1.58
C ILE A 49 -17.82 -19.76 -2.23
N SER A 50 -17.68 -20.83 -1.45
CA SER A 50 -17.67 -22.21 -1.97
C SER A 50 -19.06 -22.80 -2.18
N GLN A 51 -20.11 -22.16 -1.66
CA GLN A 51 -21.46 -22.72 -1.67
C GLN A 51 -22.28 -22.29 -2.90
N VAL A 52 -21.94 -21.13 -3.48
CA VAL A 52 -22.70 -20.55 -4.58
C VAL A 52 -21.77 -20.29 -5.75
N LYS A 53 -22.11 -20.83 -6.92
CA LYS A 53 -21.41 -20.53 -8.18
C LYS A 53 -21.93 -19.22 -8.74
N TYR A 54 -21.04 -18.26 -8.96
CA TYR A 54 -21.34 -16.94 -9.52
C TYR A 54 -22.01 -17.03 -10.90
N THR A 55 -21.59 -18.01 -11.71
CA THR A 55 -22.20 -18.33 -13.01
C THR A 55 -23.72 -18.59 -12.93
N HIS A 56 -24.19 -19.23 -11.85
CA HIS A 56 -25.59 -19.59 -11.66
C HIS A 56 -26.45 -18.47 -11.06
N LEU A 57 -25.85 -17.35 -10.65
CA LEU A 57 -26.57 -16.22 -10.08
C LEU A 57 -27.20 -15.36 -11.18
N GLY A 58 -28.43 -14.88 -10.93
CA GLY A 58 -29.06 -13.84 -11.74
C GLY A 58 -28.43 -12.46 -11.50
N PHE A 59 -28.75 -11.48 -12.36
CA PHE A 59 -28.19 -10.12 -12.27
C PHE A 59 -28.31 -9.48 -10.87
N SER A 60 -29.51 -9.53 -10.27
CA SER A 60 -29.78 -8.94 -8.96
C SER A 60 -28.99 -9.64 -7.84
N GLU A 61 -28.87 -10.96 -7.93
CA GLU A 61 -28.13 -11.78 -6.95
C GLU A 61 -26.62 -11.55 -7.08
N ARG A 62 -26.10 -11.44 -8.31
CA ARG A 62 -24.70 -11.08 -8.56
C ARG A 62 -24.36 -9.74 -7.94
N LYS A 63 -25.23 -8.74 -8.08
CA LYS A 63 -25.03 -7.43 -7.46
C LYS A 63 -24.93 -7.51 -5.94
N ILE A 64 -25.88 -8.21 -5.31
CA ILE A 64 -25.89 -8.42 -3.85
C ILE A 64 -24.62 -9.15 -3.41
N TRP A 65 -24.26 -10.23 -4.11
CA TRP A 65 -23.07 -11.02 -3.82
C TRP A 65 -21.80 -10.17 -3.91
N VAL A 66 -21.60 -9.43 -5.02
CA VAL A 66 -20.41 -8.57 -5.19
C VAL A 66 -20.32 -7.52 -4.08
N ASP A 67 -21.42 -6.84 -3.77
CA ASP A 67 -21.43 -5.80 -2.75
C ASP A 67 -21.14 -6.38 -1.35
N GLN A 68 -21.72 -7.53 -1.00
CA GLN A 68 -21.44 -8.23 0.27
C GLN A 68 -19.97 -8.65 0.39
N ILE A 69 -19.39 -9.23 -0.67
CA ILE A 69 -18.01 -9.71 -0.66
C ILE A 69 -17.04 -8.53 -0.53
N LEU A 70 -17.28 -7.43 -1.25
CA LEU A 70 -16.50 -6.20 -1.13
C LEU A 70 -16.59 -5.61 0.28
N GLU A 71 -17.77 -5.61 0.90
CA GLU A 71 -17.97 -5.14 2.27
C GLU A 71 -17.21 -6.01 3.29
N LEU A 72 -17.27 -7.34 3.16
CA LEU A 72 -16.55 -8.27 4.03
C LEU A 72 -15.03 -8.08 3.92
N ILE A 73 -14.51 -7.90 2.70
CA ILE A 73 -13.09 -7.62 2.47
C ILE A 73 -12.71 -6.29 3.12
N SER A 74 -13.55 -5.25 3.00
CA SER A 74 -13.32 -3.94 3.62
C SER A 74 -13.38 -3.99 5.15
N LYS A 75 -14.33 -4.71 5.74
CA LYS A 75 -14.43 -4.91 7.20
C LYS A 75 -13.20 -5.64 7.73
N LYS A 76 -12.69 -6.61 6.97
CA LYS A 76 -11.46 -7.33 7.33
C LYS A 76 -10.19 -6.48 7.15
N SER A 77 -10.11 -5.59 6.16
CA SER A 77 -8.98 -4.65 6.04
C SER A 77 -8.95 -3.63 7.19
N ASN A 78 -10.12 -3.29 7.74
CA ASN A 78 -10.28 -2.34 8.84
C ASN A 78 -10.07 -2.96 10.24
N LYS A 79 -9.24 -4.00 10.39
CA LYS A 79 -8.81 -4.43 11.73
C LYS A 79 -7.80 -3.42 12.29
N ASN A 80 -8.35 -2.50 13.09
CA ASN A 80 -7.75 -1.41 13.86
C ASN A 80 -7.52 -0.13 13.05
N PRO A 81 -8.50 0.80 12.98
CA PRO A 81 -8.23 2.16 12.54
C PRO A 81 -7.00 2.68 13.30
N ILE A 82 -6.06 3.22 12.54
CA ILE A 82 -4.86 3.83 13.09
C ILE A 82 -5.32 5.14 13.71
N SER A 83 -5.44 5.16 15.04
CA SER A 83 -5.69 6.39 15.80
C SER A 83 -4.41 7.21 15.90
N ILE A 84 -4.53 8.53 16.04
CA ILE A 84 -3.41 9.46 16.20
C ILE A 84 -2.53 9.11 17.42
N ASN A 85 -3.15 8.58 18.47
CA ASN A 85 -2.48 8.12 19.69
C ASN A 85 -1.86 6.71 19.55
N SER A 86 -1.98 6.09 18.37
CA SER A 86 -1.32 4.79 18.13
C SER A 86 0.20 4.98 18.07
N PRO A 87 0.99 3.97 18.43
CA PRO A 87 2.44 4.04 18.30
C PRO A 87 2.85 4.22 16.82
N ALA A 88 3.84 5.08 16.56
CA ALA A 88 4.26 5.44 15.20
C ALA A 88 4.72 4.22 14.38
N ASN A 89 5.31 3.20 15.02
CA ASN A 89 5.74 1.96 14.38
C ASN A 89 4.60 1.09 13.80
N LYS A 90 3.33 1.45 14.06
CA LYS A 90 2.16 0.85 13.43
C LYS A 90 2.02 1.31 11.97
N LEU A 91 2.56 2.48 11.62
CA LEU A 91 2.54 3.00 10.26
C LEU A 91 3.39 2.13 9.33
N LYS A 92 2.88 1.94 8.10
CA LYS A 92 3.62 1.25 7.05
C LYS A 92 4.79 2.13 6.62
N GLY A 93 5.99 1.56 6.56
CA GLY A 93 7.22 2.28 6.19
C GLY A 93 7.94 2.93 7.37
N PHE A 94 7.32 2.98 8.57
CA PHE A 94 8.01 3.46 9.76
C PHE A 94 8.95 2.37 10.32
N PRO A 95 10.14 2.75 10.82
CA PRO A 95 11.07 1.80 11.42
C PRO A 95 10.48 1.03 12.59
N LYS A 96 10.92 -0.22 12.77
CA LYS A 96 10.42 -1.15 13.81
C LYS A 96 11.57 -1.70 14.66
N GLY A 97 11.23 -2.30 15.80
CA GLY A 97 12.19 -2.91 16.71
C GLY A 97 13.20 -1.90 17.26
N LYS A 98 14.50 -2.25 17.29
CA LYS A 98 15.56 -1.41 17.85
C LYS A 98 15.66 -0.01 17.21
N PHE A 99 15.34 0.11 15.92
CA PHE A 99 15.32 1.41 15.26
C PHE A 99 14.19 2.30 15.78
N PHE A 100 13.03 1.72 16.10
CA PHE A 100 11.93 2.46 16.72
C PHE A 100 12.35 2.98 18.10
N GLU A 101 13.01 2.16 18.91
CA GLU A 101 13.51 2.57 20.23
C GLU A 101 14.55 3.69 20.14
N LYS A 102 15.39 3.69 19.11
CA LYS A 102 16.34 4.79 18.88
C LYS A 102 15.60 6.07 18.49
N ILE A 103 14.64 5.98 17.58
CA ILE A 103 13.86 7.14 17.13
C ILE A 103 13.04 7.73 18.28
N SER A 104 12.37 6.89 19.07
CA SER A 104 11.57 7.35 20.20
C SER A 104 12.39 8.03 21.28
N LYS A 105 13.64 7.60 21.49
CA LYS A 105 14.56 8.23 22.45
C LYS A 105 15.22 9.50 21.91
N THR A 106 15.66 9.50 20.65
CA THR A 106 16.43 10.62 20.08
C THR A 106 15.54 11.76 19.60
N PHE A 107 14.41 11.44 18.97
CA PHE A 107 13.50 12.41 18.36
C PHE A 107 12.20 12.58 19.14
N LEU A 108 12.03 11.87 20.27
CA LEU A 108 10.81 11.90 21.09
C LEU A 108 9.54 11.46 20.35
N ILE A 109 9.67 10.72 19.24
CA ILE A 109 8.54 10.24 18.43
C ILE A 109 8.06 8.88 18.95
N ASN A 110 6.96 8.86 19.70
CA ASN A 110 6.33 7.65 20.21
C ASN A 110 5.03 7.33 19.46
N THR A 111 4.21 8.35 19.26
CA THR A 111 2.88 8.27 18.64
C THR A 111 2.88 8.86 17.23
N ILE A 112 1.77 8.68 16.53
CA ILE A 112 1.58 9.29 15.22
C ILE A 112 1.39 10.81 15.35
N GLU A 113 0.86 11.28 16.49
CA GLU A 113 0.80 12.72 16.81
C GLU A 113 2.20 13.34 16.80
N ASP A 114 3.12 12.75 17.55
CA ASP A 114 4.51 13.23 17.65
C ASP A 114 5.16 13.30 16.26
N LEU A 115 4.87 12.32 15.40
CA LEU A 115 5.40 12.27 14.04
C LEU A 115 4.86 13.40 13.17
N ILE A 116 3.57 13.74 13.28
CA ILE A 116 2.94 14.80 12.48
C ILE A 116 3.51 16.18 12.86
N TYR A 117 3.80 16.39 14.15
CA TYR A 117 4.36 17.64 14.63
C TYR A 117 5.89 17.70 14.59
N ASN A 118 6.56 16.63 14.13
CA ASN A 118 8.01 16.62 13.94
C ASN A 118 8.38 17.15 12.55
N PHE A 119 8.44 18.49 12.43
CA PHE A 119 8.86 19.16 11.21
C PHE A 119 10.40 19.11 11.03
N PRO A 120 10.90 19.05 9.78
CA PRO A 120 12.34 19.16 9.53
C PRO A 120 12.90 20.51 9.98
N ASP A 121 14.10 20.52 10.55
CA ASP A 121 14.80 21.76 10.95
C ASP A 121 15.12 22.66 9.75
N ARG A 122 15.38 22.05 8.60
CA ARG A 122 15.69 22.74 7.35
C ARG A 122 15.16 21.97 6.14
N HIS A 123 14.89 22.70 5.07
CA HIS A 123 14.62 22.14 3.75
C HIS A 123 15.84 22.40 2.86
N ASP A 124 16.51 21.33 2.41
CA ASP A 124 17.55 21.45 1.40
C ASP A 124 16.87 21.56 0.03
N ASP A 125 16.93 22.75 -0.57
CA ASP A 125 16.38 22.99 -1.91
C ASP A 125 17.42 22.64 -2.99
N PHE A 126 17.15 21.55 -3.71
CA PHE A 126 18.00 21.09 -4.81
C PHE A 126 17.55 21.60 -6.18
N SER A 127 16.60 22.53 -6.22
CA SER A 127 16.05 23.08 -7.47
C SER A 127 17.02 24.04 -8.15
N ASP A 128 17.88 24.71 -7.38
CA ASP A 128 18.87 25.64 -7.91
C ASP A 128 20.13 24.90 -8.39
N LEU A 129 20.22 24.72 -9.71
CA LEU A 129 21.33 24.05 -10.37
C LEU A 129 22.39 25.07 -10.76
N GLN A 130 23.60 24.89 -10.24
CA GLN A 130 24.78 25.64 -10.61
C GLN A 130 25.64 24.85 -11.61
N ASN A 131 26.32 25.55 -12.53
CA ASN A 131 27.34 24.92 -13.35
C ASN A 131 28.62 24.75 -12.53
N VAL A 132 29.45 23.77 -12.91
CA VAL A 132 30.74 23.54 -12.23
C VAL A 132 31.66 24.77 -12.29
N ASN A 133 31.58 25.55 -13.36
CA ASN A 133 32.39 26.76 -13.52
C ASN A 133 31.92 27.93 -12.64
N ASP A 134 30.67 27.90 -12.18
CA ASP A 134 30.04 29.01 -11.44
C ASP A 134 29.96 28.73 -9.93
N LEU A 135 30.59 27.64 -9.46
CA LEU A 135 30.56 27.22 -8.06
C LEU A 135 31.24 28.23 -7.14
N GLN A 136 30.51 28.63 -6.11
CA GLN A 136 31.04 29.51 -5.06
C GLN A 136 31.64 28.72 -3.89
N ILE A 137 32.84 29.12 -3.45
CA ILE A 137 33.54 28.47 -2.33
C ILE A 137 32.78 28.72 -1.03
N GLY A 138 32.63 27.68 -0.21
CA GLY A 138 31.96 27.76 1.09
C GLY A 138 30.44 27.65 1.02
N MET A 139 29.86 27.47 -0.18
CA MET A 139 28.42 27.28 -0.36
C MET A 139 28.07 25.85 -0.73
N ILE A 140 26.98 25.34 -0.13
CA ILE A 140 26.34 24.09 -0.54
C ILE A 140 25.51 24.40 -1.79
N GLN A 141 25.86 23.80 -2.92
CA GLN A 141 25.22 24.06 -4.23
C GLN A 141 24.91 22.74 -4.93
N THR A 142 23.84 22.72 -5.72
CA THR A 142 23.44 21.54 -6.50
C THR A 142 24.08 21.60 -7.88
N VAL A 143 24.72 20.51 -8.30
CA VAL A 143 25.39 20.40 -9.60
C VAL A 143 24.92 19.16 -10.33
N LYS A 144 24.65 19.29 -11.63
CA LYS A 144 24.33 18.18 -12.51
C LYS A 144 25.54 17.86 -13.40
N VAL A 145 26.18 16.71 -13.16
CA VAL A 145 27.41 16.31 -13.86
C VAL A 145 27.33 14.88 -14.38
N ARG A 146 28.15 14.58 -15.40
CA ARG A 146 28.40 13.21 -15.85
C ARG A 146 29.64 12.66 -15.16
N VAL A 147 29.49 11.56 -14.43
CA VAL A 147 30.63 10.85 -13.84
C VAL A 147 31.35 10.06 -14.93
N LEU A 148 32.65 10.30 -15.11
CA LEU A 148 33.47 9.66 -16.16
C LEU A 148 34.36 8.54 -15.63
N ASN A 149 34.94 8.72 -14.45
CA ASN A 149 35.84 7.75 -13.83
C ASN A 149 35.67 7.81 -12.31
N ILE A 150 35.86 6.67 -11.64
CA ILE A 150 35.90 6.55 -10.20
C ILE A 150 37.18 5.80 -9.87
N SER A 151 38.12 6.48 -9.23
CA SER A 151 39.33 5.88 -8.67
C SER A 151 39.24 5.91 -7.15
N ILE A 152 39.52 4.78 -6.51
CA ILE A 152 39.63 4.70 -5.05
C ILE A 152 41.11 4.94 -4.72
N GLN A 153 41.42 6.08 -4.11
CA GLN A 153 42.72 6.28 -3.48
C GLN A 153 42.72 5.52 -2.15
N GLY A 154 43.38 4.37 -2.15
CA GLY A 154 43.78 3.65 -0.94
C GLY A 154 45.13 4.13 -0.43
#